data_AF-X1V8Y4-F1
#
_entry.id   AF-X1V8Y4-F1
#
_cell.length_a   1.000
_cell.length_b   1.000
_cell.length_c   1.000
_cell.angle_alpha   90.00
_cell.angle_beta   90.00
_cell.angle_gamma   90.00
#
_symmetry.space_group_name_H-M   'P 1'
#
loop_
_entity.id
_entity.type
_entity.pdbx_description
1 polymer ?
#
loop_
_entity_poly.entity_id
_entity_poly.type
_entity_poly.pdbx_seq_one_letter_code
_entity_poly.pdbx_strand_id
1 'polypeptide(L)'
;LLVHGVGSPQTRAPGLDQLVRDLQQDNVSSGASHLLPAVQLTRRPLGLEQVRDLPGRDVNISIATDVFSPKFGAIVPENATGVSNSAEGLLTRWITAFALEDSGCRWTRYVRVDGDSARAELLTRRLLEGHGLHLQAMAKMIDPAAGKGTVPAVTLCLGPGEKQLLDYLHDQSEWVLTVDRNVGVEFYDYPREPELSRESEKYIIDHVPEFTDGLGHRLIVTTSWHGEVADVLRKALDELELASDDESVSAV
;
A
#
# COMPACT_ATOMS: atom_id res chain seq x y z
N LEU A 1 11.89 12.15 11.55
CA LEU A 1 11.30 10.84 11.26
C LEU A 1 10.30 10.49 12.35
N LEU A 2 9.03 10.37 12.01
CA LEU A 2 8.05 9.73 12.87
C LEU A 2 7.78 8.33 12.35
N VAL A 3 7.77 7.35 13.25
CA VAL A 3 7.38 5.99 12.90
C VAL A 3 6.18 5.57 13.71
N HIS A 4 5.18 5.17 12.97
CA HIS A 4 3.88 4.72 13.40
C HIS A 4 3.70 3.25 13.01
N GLY A 5 3.25 2.44 13.97
CA GLY A 5 2.94 1.04 13.72
C GLY A 5 1.90 0.53 14.71
N VAL A 6 1.33 -0.64 14.41
CA VAL A 6 0.24 -1.26 15.19
C VAL A 6 0.75 -1.95 16.48
N GLY A 7 2.07 -2.11 16.60
CA GLY A 7 2.68 -2.58 17.84
C GLY A 7 2.76 -1.48 18.90
N SER A 8 2.94 -1.89 20.16
CA SER A 8 3.38 -1.00 21.24
C SER A 8 4.50 -0.09 20.73
N PRO A 9 4.58 1.20 21.12
CA PRO A 9 5.67 2.10 20.74
C PRO A 9 7.08 1.54 21.08
N GLN A 10 7.15 0.43 21.81
CA GLN A 10 8.35 -0.32 22.17
C GLN A 10 8.73 -1.47 21.22
N THR A 11 7.95 -1.84 20.19
CA THR A 11 8.31 -2.93 19.26
C THR A 11 9.64 -2.61 18.60
N ARG A 12 10.77 -3.22 18.96
CA ARG A 12 12.09 -2.80 18.44
C ARG A 12 12.12 -2.81 16.90
N ALA A 13 12.61 -1.73 16.30
CA ALA A 13 12.89 -1.61 14.87
C ALA A 13 14.41 -1.48 14.67
N PRO A 14 15.18 -2.55 14.93
CA PRO A 14 16.64 -2.46 15.06
C PRO A 14 17.32 -1.94 13.79
N GLY A 15 16.74 -2.18 12.61
CA GLY A 15 17.24 -1.61 11.35
C GLY A 15 17.10 -0.10 11.28
N LEU A 16 16.00 0.45 11.81
CA LEU A 16 15.79 1.89 11.85
C LEU A 16 16.64 2.55 12.94
N ASP A 17 16.78 1.90 14.09
CA ASP A 17 17.69 2.35 15.15
C ASP A 17 19.14 2.37 14.64
N GLN A 18 19.54 1.37 13.83
CA GLN A 18 20.84 1.35 13.19
C GLN A 18 20.99 2.47 12.15
N LEU A 19 20.00 2.65 11.27
CA LEU A 19 20.02 3.72 10.27
C LEU A 19 20.18 5.10 10.92
N VAL A 20 19.45 5.38 11.99
CA VAL A 20 19.56 6.66 12.71
C VAL A 20 20.95 6.83 13.31
N ARG A 21 21.54 5.77 13.86
CA ARG A 21 22.92 5.82 14.35
C ARG A 21 23.91 6.09 13.23
N ASP A 22 23.77 5.44 12.09
CA ASP A 22 24.66 5.61 10.94
C ASP A 22 24.55 7.05 10.39
N LEU A 23 23.33 7.56 10.20
CA LEU A 23 23.08 8.95 9.78
C LEU A 23 23.62 9.99 10.76
N GLN A 24 23.56 9.70 12.07
CA GLN A 24 24.15 10.58 13.08
C GLN A 24 25.69 10.53 13.05
N GLN A 25 26.29 9.36 12.85
CA GLN A 25 27.75 9.22 12.74
C GLN A 25 28.30 9.95 11.52
N ASP A 26 27.64 9.81 10.37
CA ASP A 26 28.01 10.52 9.14
C ASP A 26 27.93 12.04 9.33
N ASN A 27 26.90 12.54 10.01
CA ASN A 27 26.73 13.98 10.26
C ASN A 27 27.71 14.56 11.31
N VAL A 28 28.15 13.77 12.29
CA VAL A 28 29.17 14.21 13.26
C VAL A 28 30.51 14.48 12.55
N SER A 29 30.83 13.75 11.48
CA SER A 29 32.02 14.02 10.66
C SER A 29 31.98 15.38 9.94
N SER A 30 30.79 15.98 9.78
CA SER A 30 30.54 17.27 9.15
C SER A 30 30.49 18.45 10.14
N GLY A 31 30.74 18.23 11.44
CA GLY A 31 30.73 19.29 12.46
C GLY A 31 29.35 19.64 13.03
N ALA A 32 28.37 18.74 12.89
CA ALA A 32 27.03 18.93 13.45
C ALA A 32 27.03 18.88 15.00
N SER A 33 26.27 19.77 15.62
CA SER A 33 26.11 19.84 17.08
C SER A 33 25.13 18.78 17.60
N HIS A 34 25.44 18.11 18.71
CA HIS A 34 24.54 17.15 19.37
C HIS A 34 23.22 17.78 19.85
N LEU A 35 23.14 19.12 19.94
CA LEU A 35 21.93 19.84 20.30
C LEU A 35 21.00 20.10 19.11
N LEU A 36 21.49 19.88 17.89
CA LEU A 36 20.76 20.00 16.63
C LEU A 36 21.08 18.77 15.75
N PRO A 37 20.63 17.58 16.17
CA PRO A 37 20.87 16.38 15.40
C PRO A 37 20.22 16.52 14.02
N ALA A 38 20.95 16.14 12.97
CA ALA A 38 20.46 16.20 11.59
C ALA A 38 19.21 15.33 11.36
N VAL A 39 19.04 14.26 12.15
CA VAL A 39 17.88 13.38 12.11
C VAL A 39 17.43 13.05 13.53
N GLN A 40 16.14 13.25 13.79
CA GLN A 40 15.47 12.78 15.00
C GLN A 40 14.43 11.71 14.64
N LEU A 41 14.38 10.65 15.44
CA LEU A 41 13.39 9.59 15.34
C LEU A 41 12.50 9.62 16.57
N THR A 42 11.19 9.74 16.37
CA THR A 42 10.20 9.54 17.43
C THR A 42 9.23 8.44 17.03
N ARG A 43 8.91 7.57 17.98
CA ARG A 43 8.05 6.39 17.78
C ARG A 43 6.77 6.58 18.57
N ARG A 44 5.62 6.43 17.92
CA ARG A 44 4.32 6.63 18.57
C ARG A 44 3.36 5.49 18.23
N PRO A 45 2.46 5.11 19.15
CA PRO A 45 1.30 4.31 18.78
C PRO A 45 0.53 5.05 17.69
N LEU A 46 -0.01 4.30 16.74
CA LEU A 46 -0.82 4.88 15.69
C LEU A 46 -2.29 4.90 16.11
N GLY A 47 -2.87 6.10 16.09
CA GLY A 47 -4.29 6.33 16.35
C GLY A 47 -4.64 7.80 16.06
N LEU A 48 -5.89 8.04 15.67
CA LEU A 48 -6.36 9.35 15.21
C LEU A 48 -6.05 10.46 16.23
N GLU A 49 -6.31 10.22 17.51
CA GLU A 49 -6.03 11.19 18.58
C GLU A 49 -4.54 11.50 18.71
N GLN A 50 -3.68 10.50 18.55
CA GLN A 50 -2.23 10.65 18.73
C GLN A 50 -1.54 11.32 17.53
N VAL A 51 -2.10 11.16 16.32
CA VAL A 51 -1.60 11.81 15.10
C VAL A 51 -2.11 13.24 14.99
N ARG A 52 -3.38 13.49 15.31
CA ARG A 52 -3.99 14.83 15.23
C ARG A 52 -3.25 15.87 16.08
N ASP A 53 -2.83 15.48 17.28
CA ASP A 53 -2.19 16.39 18.24
C ASP A 53 -0.64 16.32 18.21
N LEU A 54 -0.06 16.00 17.05
CA LEU A 54 1.39 16.01 16.87
C LEU A 54 1.95 17.43 17.08
N PRO A 55 2.89 17.63 18.03
CA PRO A 55 3.49 18.93 18.25
C PRO A 55 4.49 19.24 17.13
N GLY A 56 4.25 20.36 16.45
CA GLY A 56 5.07 20.80 15.33
C GLY A 56 4.64 20.16 14.02
N ARG A 57 4.18 20.98 13.07
CA ARG A 57 3.90 20.60 11.67
C ARG A 57 5.20 20.33 10.89
N ASP A 58 6.24 19.89 11.58
CA ASP A 58 7.63 19.81 11.11
C ASP A 58 8.09 18.35 11.08
N VAL A 59 7.24 17.44 10.60
CA VAL A 59 7.62 16.05 10.39
C VAL A 59 8.04 15.90 8.93
N ASN A 60 9.33 15.68 8.66
CA ASN A 60 9.72 15.46 7.27
C ASN A 60 9.20 14.11 6.73
N ILE A 61 9.19 13.07 7.56
CA ILE A 61 8.80 11.72 7.12
C ILE A 61 8.02 11.00 8.21
N SER A 62 6.83 10.50 7.84
CA SER A 62 6.06 9.54 8.62
C SER A 62 6.11 8.15 7.99
N ILE A 63 6.36 7.12 8.79
CA ILE A 63 6.34 5.71 8.34
C ILE A 63 5.16 5.01 9.00
N ALA A 64 4.24 4.48 8.21
CA ALA A 64 3.06 3.73 8.61
C ALA A 64 3.25 2.24 8.28
N THR A 65 3.50 1.39 9.27
CA THR A 65 3.76 -0.04 9.04
C THR A 65 2.64 -0.94 9.58
N ASP A 66 2.11 -1.80 8.68
CA ASP A 66 1.03 -2.76 8.94
C ASP A 66 -0.17 -2.16 9.69
N VAL A 67 -0.49 -0.92 9.35
CA VAL A 67 -1.47 -0.07 10.05
C VAL A 67 -2.87 -0.65 9.99
N PHE A 68 -3.20 -1.31 8.89
CA PHE A 68 -4.56 -1.70 8.59
C PHE A 68 -4.75 -3.20 8.75
N SER A 69 -5.83 -3.57 9.43
CA SER A 69 -6.11 -4.96 9.75
C SER A 69 -7.01 -5.58 8.67
N PRO A 70 -6.52 -6.54 7.88
CA PRO A 70 -7.37 -7.25 6.93
C PRO A 70 -8.30 -8.24 7.66
N LYS A 71 -9.40 -8.58 7.00
CA LYS A 71 -10.33 -9.65 7.40
C LYS A 71 -10.17 -10.86 6.50
N PHE A 72 -10.34 -12.04 7.08
CA PHE A 72 -10.36 -13.30 6.34
C PHE A 72 -11.80 -13.71 6.12
N GLY A 73 -12.13 -14.15 4.90
CA GLY A 73 -13.50 -14.54 4.54
C GLY A 73 -13.53 -15.51 3.37
N ALA A 74 -14.71 -16.04 3.10
CA ALA A 74 -15.01 -16.73 1.85
C ALA A 74 -15.75 -15.77 0.92
N ILE A 75 -15.33 -15.69 -0.33
CA ILE A 75 -15.98 -14.84 -1.35
C ILE A 75 -16.33 -15.68 -2.57
N VAL A 76 -17.29 -15.19 -3.36
CA VAL A 76 -17.43 -15.61 -4.76
C VAL A 76 -16.64 -14.61 -5.61
N PRO A 77 -15.62 -15.03 -6.38
CA PRO A 77 -14.89 -14.12 -7.26
C PRO A 77 -15.83 -13.47 -8.30
N GLU A 78 -16.07 -12.17 -8.17
CA GLU A 78 -16.85 -11.41 -9.15
C GLU A 78 -15.95 -11.01 -10.33
N ASN A 79 -16.36 -11.36 -11.56
CA ASN A 79 -15.86 -10.81 -12.84
C ASN A 79 -14.33 -10.60 -13.01
N ALA A 80 -13.49 -11.33 -12.27
CA ALA A 80 -12.07 -11.31 -12.54
C ALA A 80 -11.80 -12.12 -13.82
N THR A 81 -11.36 -11.42 -14.86
CA THR A 81 -10.86 -12.01 -16.11
C THR A 81 -9.57 -12.83 -15.90
N GLY A 82 -8.98 -12.78 -14.70
CA GLY A 82 -7.77 -13.51 -14.35
C GLY A 82 -8.02 -14.87 -13.69
N VAL A 83 -7.16 -15.83 -14.05
CA VAL A 83 -6.95 -17.09 -13.33
C VAL A 83 -5.59 -17.06 -12.65
N SER A 84 -5.50 -17.66 -11.47
CA SER A 84 -4.29 -17.69 -10.65
C SER A 84 -3.24 -18.65 -11.18
N ASN A 85 -3.63 -19.70 -11.90
CA ASN A 85 -2.73 -20.71 -12.42
C ASN A 85 -2.09 -20.30 -13.76
N SER A 86 -0.77 -20.44 -13.85
CA SER A 86 0.00 -20.37 -15.10
C SER A 86 1.04 -21.50 -15.14
N ALA A 87 1.72 -21.68 -16.29
CA ALA A 87 2.69 -22.75 -16.51
C ALA A 87 2.15 -24.14 -16.10
N GLU A 88 0.98 -24.51 -16.61
CA GLU A 88 0.31 -25.79 -16.30
C GLU A 88 0.09 -26.02 -14.78
N GLY A 89 -0.16 -24.95 -14.02
CA GLY A 89 -0.42 -25.01 -12.58
C GLY A 89 0.83 -25.03 -11.70
N LEU A 90 2.03 -24.94 -12.28
CA LEU A 90 3.28 -24.82 -11.52
C LEU A 90 3.45 -23.46 -10.86
N LEU A 91 2.80 -22.43 -11.40
CA LEU A 91 2.80 -21.08 -10.84
C LEU A 91 1.38 -20.71 -10.43
N THR A 92 1.22 -20.33 -9.17
CA THR A 92 -0.05 -19.84 -8.62
C THR A 92 0.15 -18.43 -8.08
N ARG A 93 -0.46 -17.44 -8.73
CA ARG A 93 -0.43 -16.04 -8.29
C ARG A 93 -1.70 -15.64 -7.56
N TRP A 94 -1.58 -14.71 -6.63
CA TRP A 94 -2.74 -14.05 -6.05
C TRP A 94 -3.38 -13.08 -7.03
N ILE A 95 -4.71 -13.10 -7.10
CA ILE A 95 -5.49 -12.06 -7.76
C ILE A 95 -5.76 -10.98 -6.70
N THR A 96 -5.48 -9.72 -7.04
CA THR A 96 -5.85 -8.57 -6.22
C THR A 96 -6.95 -7.80 -6.96
N ALA A 97 -8.14 -7.75 -6.38
CA ALA A 97 -9.26 -6.96 -6.88
C ALA A 97 -9.40 -5.70 -6.01
N PHE A 98 -9.37 -4.53 -6.64
CA PHE A 98 -9.64 -3.25 -6.00
C PHE A 98 -11.05 -2.77 -6.37
N ALA A 99 -11.78 -2.26 -5.39
CA ALA A 99 -13.09 -1.65 -5.58
C ALA A 99 -13.21 -0.39 -4.73
N LEU A 100 -13.78 0.67 -5.32
CA LEU A 100 -14.25 1.83 -4.57
C LEU A 100 -15.63 1.52 -3.97
N GLU A 101 -15.87 2.06 -2.78
CA GLU A 101 -17.16 1.99 -2.08
C GLU A 101 -17.57 3.43 -1.73
N ASP A 102 -18.87 3.67 -1.51
CA ASP A 102 -19.45 5.02 -1.29
C ASP A 102 -18.68 5.90 -0.28
N SER A 103 -18.04 5.30 0.74
CA SER A 103 -17.26 6.03 1.75
C SER A 103 -15.86 5.44 1.97
N GLY A 104 -15.37 4.61 1.05
CA GLY A 104 -14.28 3.70 1.35
C GLY A 104 -13.55 3.18 0.12
N CYS A 105 -12.66 2.24 0.34
CA CYS A 105 -12.14 1.37 -0.70
C CYS A 105 -11.82 -0.01 -0.13
N ARG A 106 -11.72 -0.98 -1.02
CA ARG A 106 -11.54 -2.38 -0.66
C ARG A 106 -10.54 -3.04 -1.59
N TRP A 107 -9.54 -3.70 -1.00
CA TRP A 107 -8.68 -4.67 -1.69
C TRP A 107 -9.08 -6.06 -1.25
N THR A 108 -9.33 -6.92 -2.23
CA THR A 108 -9.66 -8.33 -2.00
C THR A 108 -8.65 -9.19 -2.70
N ARG A 109 -7.92 -10.00 -1.94
CA ARG A 109 -6.89 -10.92 -2.45
C ARG A 109 -7.36 -12.35 -2.32
N TYR A 110 -7.30 -13.09 -3.40
CA TYR A 110 -7.71 -14.49 -3.43
C TYR A 110 -6.97 -15.26 -4.52
N VAL A 111 -7.07 -16.59 -4.43
CA VAL A 111 -6.60 -17.50 -5.47
C VAL A 111 -7.82 -18.08 -6.17
N ARG A 112 -7.83 -18.04 -7.51
CA ARG A 112 -8.85 -18.68 -8.34
C ARG A 112 -8.18 -19.63 -9.31
N VAL A 113 -8.41 -20.92 -9.12
CA VAL A 113 -7.93 -21.95 -10.03
C VAL A 113 -9.03 -22.27 -11.02
N ASP A 114 -8.71 -22.20 -12.31
CA ASP A 114 -9.56 -22.76 -13.34
C ASP A 114 -9.08 -24.17 -13.70
N GLY A 115 -9.98 -25.13 -13.56
CA GLY A 115 -9.74 -26.54 -13.89
C GLY A 115 -10.05 -26.87 -15.35
N ASP A 116 -10.72 -25.99 -16.09
CA ASP A 116 -11.19 -26.28 -17.44
C ASP A 116 -10.16 -25.88 -18.51
N SER A 117 -8.98 -26.49 -18.44
CA SER A 117 -8.07 -26.51 -19.58
C SER A 117 -8.31 -27.79 -20.36
N ALA A 118 -9.18 -27.72 -21.37
CA ALA A 118 -9.44 -28.82 -22.31
C ALA A 118 -8.15 -29.33 -22.99
N ARG A 119 -7.08 -28.51 -23.00
CA ARG A 119 -5.77 -28.81 -23.58
C ARG A 119 -4.74 -29.35 -22.58
N ALA A 120 -5.02 -29.34 -21.28
CA ALA A 120 -4.10 -29.82 -20.26
C ALA A 120 -4.03 -31.35 -20.20
N GLU A 121 -2.83 -31.87 -19.94
CA GLU A 121 -2.61 -33.30 -19.65
C GLU A 121 -3.39 -33.76 -18.41
N LEU A 122 -3.63 -35.07 -18.31
CA LEU A 122 -4.41 -35.67 -17.22
C LEU A 122 -3.88 -35.31 -15.82
N LEU A 123 -2.56 -35.30 -15.65
CA LEU A 123 -1.93 -35.00 -14.35
C LEU A 123 -2.15 -33.53 -13.98
N THR A 124 -1.94 -32.62 -14.93
CA THR A 124 -2.20 -31.18 -14.73
C THR A 124 -3.65 -30.92 -14.36
N ARG A 125 -4.59 -31.54 -15.08
CA ARG A 125 -6.02 -31.38 -14.80
C ARG A 125 -6.35 -31.83 -13.37
N ARG A 126 -5.86 -32.99 -12.94
CA ARG A 126 -6.06 -33.49 -11.56
C ARG A 126 -5.43 -32.59 -10.50
N LEU A 127 -4.25 -32.01 -10.78
CA LEU A 127 -3.61 -31.05 -9.90
C LEU A 127 -4.47 -29.80 -9.73
N LEU A 128 -4.97 -29.22 -10.82
CA LEU A 128 -5.83 -28.04 -10.79
C LEU A 128 -7.18 -28.31 -10.12
N GLU A 129 -7.81 -29.45 -10.41
CA GLU A 129 -9.04 -29.90 -9.75
C GLU A 129 -8.83 -30.07 -8.24
N GLY A 130 -7.75 -30.73 -7.84
CA GLY A 130 -7.39 -30.91 -6.43
C GLY A 130 -7.14 -29.60 -5.70
N HIS A 131 -6.46 -28.65 -6.36
CA HIS A 131 -6.23 -27.31 -5.81
C HIS A 131 -7.56 -26.54 -5.67
N GLY A 132 -8.44 -26.58 -6.67
CA GLY A 132 -9.77 -25.98 -6.58
C GLY A 132 -10.61 -26.54 -5.42
N LEU A 133 -10.61 -27.87 -5.24
CA LEU A 133 -11.28 -28.53 -4.10
C LEU A 133 -10.66 -28.14 -2.75
N HIS A 134 -9.33 -28.02 -2.69
CA HIS A 134 -8.63 -27.57 -1.49
C HIS A 134 -9.05 -26.15 -1.10
N LEU A 135 -9.06 -25.22 -2.06
CA LEU A 135 -9.53 -23.84 -1.84
C LEU A 135 -10.98 -23.82 -1.37
N GLN A 136 -11.87 -24.61 -1.99
CA GLN A 136 -13.25 -24.70 -1.56
C GLN A 136 -13.40 -25.26 -0.12
N ALA A 137 -12.57 -26.24 0.26
CA ALA A 137 -12.55 -26.75 1.63
C ALA A 137 -12.09 -25.67 2.63
N MET A 138 -11.06 -24.89 2.30
CA MET A 138 -10.62 -23.77 3.14
C MET A 138 -11.70 -22.69 3.26
N ALA A 139 -12.39 -22.36 2.16
CA ALA A 139 -13.51 -21.41 2.20
C ALA A 139 -14.59 -21.87 3.19
N LYS A 140 -14.95 -23.16 3.18
CA LYS A 140 -15.91 -23.74 4.13
C LYS A 140 -15.42 -23.79 5.58
N MET A 141 -14.11 -23.91 5.79
CA MET A 141 -13.54 -23.83 7.14
C MET A 141 -13.61 -22.41 7.71
N ILE A 142 -13.44 -21.40 6.86
CA ILE A 142 -13.53 -19.99 7.25
C ILE A 142 -14.99 -19.59 7.46
N ASP A 143 -15.87 -19.99 6.53
CA ASP A 143 -17.30 -19.74 6.58
C ASP A 143 -18.07 -21.05 6.27
N PRO A 144 -18.68 -21.70 7.29
CA PRO A 144 -19.45 -22.93 7.07
C PRO A 144 -20.64 -22.79 6.11
N ALA A 145 -21.14 -21.56 5.89
CA ALA A 145 -22.21 -21.27 4.94
C ALA A 145 -21.69 -21.10 3.49
N ALA A 146 -20.37 -21.13 3.27
CA ALA A 146 -19.75 -20.94 1.97
C ALA A 146 -20.24 -21.97 0.94
N GLY A 147 -20.80 -21.44 -0.15
CA GLY A 147 -21.41 -22.20 -1.23
C GLY A 147 -20.42 -22.87 -2.18
N LYS A 148 -20.93 -23.33 -3.32
CA LYS A 148 -20.06 -23.80 -4.41
C LYS A 148 -19.44 -22.60 -5.13
N GLY A 149 -18.16 -22.71 -5.50
CA GLY A 149 -17.44 -21.65 -6.22
C GLY A 149 -16.88 -20.54 -5.32
N THR A 150 -17.07 -20.63 -4.01
CA THR A 150 -16.41 -19.72 -3.06
C THR A 150 -14.95 -20.09 -2.87
N VAL A 151 -14.11 -19.08 -2.71
CA VAL A 151 -12.68 -19.22 -2.41
C VAL A 151 -12.33 -18.42 -1.15
N PRO A 152 -11.30 -18.82 -0.40
CA PRO A 152 -10.77 -18.05 0.71
C PRO A 152 -10.17 -16.74 0.18
N ALA A 153 -10.38 -15.66 0.92
CA ALA A 153 -9.88 -14.34 0.59
C ALA A 153 -9.41 -13.57 1.81
N VAL A 154 -8.44 -12.68 1.56
CA VAL A 154 -7.99 -11.65 2.48
C VAL A 154 -8.53 -10.33 1.97
N THR A 155 -9.35 -9.67 2.77
CA THR A 155 -10.01 -8.43 2.40
C THR A 155 -9.58 -7.30 3.33
N LEU A 156 -9.00 -6.25 2.77
CA LEU A 156 -8.76 -5.01 3.48
C LEU A 156 -9.78 -3.98 3.03
N CYS A 157 -10.51 -3.39 3.98
CA CYS A 157 -11.38 -2.24 3.75
C CYS A 157 -10.76 -1.04 4.46
N LEU A 158 -10.62 0.08 3.75
CA LEU A 158 -10.32 1.38 4.36
C LEU A 158 -11.60 2.20 4.34
N GLY A 159 -12.17 2.43 5.52
CA GLY A 159 -13.32 3.27 5.72
C GLY A 159 -12.91 4.73 5.99
N PRO A 160 -13.88 5.57 6.40
CA PRO A 160 -13.62 6.98 6.69
C PRO A 160 -12.55 7.22 7.76
N GLY A 161 -12.50 6.36 8.79
CA GLY A 161 -11.53 6.51 9.89
C GLY A 161 -10.09 6.22 9.44
N GLU A 162 -9.89 5.18 8.64
CA GLU A 162 -8.58 4.85 8.07
C GLU A 162 -8.11 5.91 7.06
N LYS A 163 -9.04 6.42 6.24
CA LYS A 163 -8.74 7.54 5.32
C LYS A 163 -8.32 8.79 6.07
N GLN A 164 -9.09 9.18 7.08
CA GLN A 164 -8.79 10.33 7.93
C GLN A 164 -7.44 10.18 8.64
N LEU A 165 -7.06 8.96 9.03
CA LEU A 165 -5.75 8.70 9.62
C LEU A 165 -4.61 8.97 8.62
N LEU A 166 -4.76 8.54 7.37
CA LEU A 166 -3.81 8.83 6.30
C LEU A 166 -3.77 10.34 6.02
N ASP A 167 -4.92 11.03 6.00
CA ASP A 167 -4.98 12.49 5.83
C ASP A 167 -4.18 13.20 6.92
N TYR A 168 -4.39 12.84 8.20
CA TYR A 168 -3.63 13.44 9.28
C TYR A 168 -2.13 13.16 9.18
N LEU A 169 -1.71 11.98 8.71
CA LEU A 169 -0.29 11.70 8.49
C LEU A 169 0.31 12.64 7.42
N HIS A 170 -0.44 12.91 6.36
CA HIS A 170 -0.07 13.84 5.29
C HIS A 170 -0.14 15.31 5.72
N ASP A 171 -1.07 15.69 6.59
CA ASP A 171 -1.16 17.06 7.13
C ASP A 171 0.02 17.40 8.03
N GLN A 172 0.54 16.40 8.74
CA GLN A 172 1.65 16.59 9.67
C GLN A 172 3.01 16.34 9.03
N SER A 173 3.06 15.68 7.85
CA SER A 173 4.31 15.21 7.27
C SER A 173 4.54 15.64 5.82
N GLU A 174 5.79 15.93 5.45
CA GLU A 174 6.13 16.14 4.04
C GLU A 174 5.91 14.84 3.25
N TRP A 175 6.51 13.73 3.70
CA TRP A 175 6.37 12.41 3.08
C TRP A 175 5.74 11.38 4.02
N VAL A 176 4.90 10.51 3.46
CA VAL A 176 4.31 9.37 4.15
C VAL A 176 4.73 8.08 3.44
N LEU A 177 5.40 7.19 4.18
CA LEU A 177 5.82 5.86 3.75
C LEU A 177 4.85 4.83 4.32
N THR A 178 4.04 4.23 3.47
CA THR A 178 3.17 3.12 3.86
C THR A 178 3.88 1.79 3.58
N VAL A 179 4.14 1.01 4.62
CA VAL A 179 4.71 -0.34 4.55
C VAL A 179 3.65 -1.35 4.97
N ASP A 180 2.89 -1.86 4.01
CA ASP A 180 1.75 -2.75 4.27
C ASP A 180 1.61 -3.77 3.14
N ARG A 181 1.23 -5.00 3.48
CA ARG A 181 1.01 -6.08 2.50
C ARG A 181 -0.29 -5.92 1.72
N ASN A 182 -1.31 -5.37 2.37
CA ASN A 182 -2.70 -5.42 1.94
C ASN A 182 -3.15 -4.11 1.28
N VAL A 183 -2.45 -3.00 1.55
CA VAL A 183 -2.66 -1.73 0.84
C VAL A 183 -2.00 -1.78 -0.54
N GLY A 184 -2.62 -1.13 -1.52
CA GLY A 184 -2.05 -0.96 -2.84
C GLY A 184 -2.08 0.49 -3.30
N VAL A 185 -1.37 0.77 -4.39
CA VAL A 185 -1.25 2.10 -4.99
C VAL A 185 -2.57 2.63 -5.54
N GLU A 186 -3.55 1.75 -5.78
CA GLU A 186 -4.84 2.09 -6.36
C GLU A 186 -5.61 3.10 -5.49
N PHE A 187 -5.30 3.23 -4.21
CA PHE A 187 -5.93 4.28 -3.38
C PHE A 187 -5.39 5.68 -3.67
N TYR A 188 -4.14 5.80 -4.10
CA TYR A 188 -3.49 7.07 -4.40
C TYR A 188 -3.49 7.40 -5.90
N ASP A 189 -3.78 6.42 -6.77
CA ASP A 189 -3.70 6.52 -8.24
C ASP A 189 -5.05 6.85 -8.93
N TYR A 190 -6.05 7.36 -8.19
CA TYR A 190 -7.37 7.70 -8.76
C TYR A 190 -7.59 9.21 -8.87
N PRO A 191 -7.30 9.83 -10.04
CA PRO A 191 -7.49 11.26 -10.27
C PRO A 191 -8.94 11.66 -10.63
N ARG A 192 -9.94 10.77 -10.53
CA ARG A 192 -11.21 10.91 -11.28
C ARG A 192 -12.52 10.86 -10.51
N GLU A 193 -12.53 10.68 -9.19
CA GLU A 193 -13.77 10.83 -8.42
C GLU A 193 -13.78 12.17 -7.68
N PRO A 194 -14.69 13.11 -8.00
CA PRO A 194 -14.78 14.43 -7.36
C PRO A 194 -14.88 14.39 -5.84
N GLU A 195 -15.43 13.29 -5.31
CA GLU A 195 -15.62 13.03 -3.87
C GLU A 195 -14.30 12.63 -3.19
N LEU A 196 -13.44 11.86 -3.89
CA LEU A 196 -12.08 11.60 -3.45
C LEU A 196 -11.15 12.78 -3.78
N SER A 197 -11.39 13.54 -4.85
CA SER A 197 -10.46 14.53 -5.44
C SER A 197 -10.03 15.66 -4.50
N ARG A 198 -10.85 16.01 -3.50
CA ARG A 198 -10.47 17.02 -2.48
C ARG A 198 -9.70 16.44 -1.30
N GLU A 199 -9.80 15.12 -1.08
CA GLU A 199 -9.09 14.37 -0.02
C GLU A 199 -7.91 13.54 -0.57
N SER A 200 -7.73 13.51 -1.90
CA SER A 200 -6.73 12.72 -2.64
C SER A 200 -5.78 13.57 -3.49
N GLU A 201 -5.41 14.76 -3.02
CA GLU A 201 -4.23 15.50 -3.53
C GLU A 201 -2.92 14.86 -3.03
N LYS A 202 -2.84 13.53 -3.02
CA LYS A 202 -1.69 12.76 -2.55
C LYS A 202 -1.04 12.11 -3.75
N TYR A 203 0.21 12.46 -3.99
CA TYR A 203 0.98 11.94 -5.12
C TYR A 203 1.86 10.79 -4.66
N ILE A 204 1.92 9.74 -5.47
CA ILE A 204 2.92 8.68 -5.32
C ILE A 204 4.25 9.22 -5.83
N ILE A 205 5.27 9.22 -4.97
CA ILE A 205 6.65 9.52 -5.35
C ILE A 205 7.34 8.26 -5.85
N ASP A 206 7.20 7.17 -5.09
CA ASP A 206 7.82 5.89 -5.38
C ASP A 206 6.94 4.75 -4.87
N HIS A 207 7.05 3.60 -5.52
CA HIS A 207 6.37 2.38 -5.13
C HIS A 207 7.23 1.18 -5.49
N VAL A 208 7.50 0.34 -4.49
CA VAL A 208 8.18 -0.93 -4.69
C VAL A 208 7.13 -2.04 -4.80
N PRO A 209 6.80 -2.50 -6.04
CA PRO A 209 5.89 -3.61 -6.21
C PRO A 209 6.51 -4.91 -5.69
N GLU A 210 5.67 -5.90 -5.42
CA GLU A 210 6.16 -7.23 -5.11
C GLU A 210 6.49 -8.02 -6.37
N PHE A 211 7.61 -8.75 -6.36
CA PHE A 211 8.15 -9.43 -7.53
C PHE A 211 7.74 -10.90 -7.70
N THR A 212 7.16 -11.56 -6.69
CA THR A 212 6.97 -13.03 -6.73
C THR A 212 5.53 -13.51 -6.50
N ASP A 213 4.85 -13.24 -5.38
CA ASP A 213 3.57 -13.94 -5.10
C ASP A 213 2.44 -13.11 -4.49
N GLY A 214 2.62 -11.85 -4.12
CA GLY A 214 1.56 -11.03 -3.50
C GLY A 214 1.45 -11.18 -1.97
N LEU A 215 2.46 -11.75 -1.31
CA LEU A 215 2.53 -12.04 0.13
C LEU A 215 3.58 -11.20 0.89
N GLY A 216 4.30 -10.32 0.23
CA GLY A 216 5.31 -9.44 0.84
C GLY A 216 4.74 -8.10 1.32
N HIS A 217 5.48 -7.39 2.17
CA HIS A 217 5.15 -5.98 2.44
C HIS A 217 5.47 -5.15 1.19
N ARG A 218 4.58 -4.22 0.87
CA ARG A 218 4.79 -3.22 -0.19
C ARG A 218 5.18 -1.92 0.47
N LEU A 219 6.06 -1.16 -0.18
CA LEU A 219 6.40 0.20 0.22
C LEU A 219 5.78 1.16 -0.79
N ILE A 220 4.96 2.09 -0.29
CA ILE A 220 4.40 3.20 -1.07
C ILE A 220 4.89 4.49 -0.42
N VAL A 221 5.56 5.35 -1.18
CA VAL A 221 6.02 6.67 -0.77
C VAL A 221 5.07 7.70 -1.37
N THR A 222 4.50 8.55 -0.53
CA THR A 222 3.50 9.54 -0.95
C THR A 222 3.76 10.91 -0.34
N THR A 223 3.23 11.97 -0.98
CA THR A 223 3.30 13.36 -0.51
C THR A 223 2.00 14.11 -0.80
N SER A 224 1.63 15.04 0.09
CA SER A 224 0.56 16.04 -0.09
C SER A 224 1.08 17.42 -0.51
N TRP A 225 2.41 17.61 -0.56
CA TRP A 225 3.05 18.90 -0.82
C TRP A 225 3.24 19.13 -2.34
N HIS A 226 2.13 19.33 -3.04
CA HIS A 226 2.10 19.50 -4.49
C HIS A 226 2.90 20.73 -4.99
N GLY A 227 2.91 21.83 -4.21
CA GLY A 227 3.55 23.08 -4.62
C GLY A 227 5.07 22.95 -4.75
N GLU A 228 5.71 22.33 -3.77
CA GLU A 228 7.15 22.11 -3.78
C GLU A 228 7.56 21.15 -4.90
N VAL A 229 6.83 20.05 -5.08
CA VAL A 229 7.09 19.10 -6.17
C VAL A 229 6.93 19.79 -7.53
N ALA A 230 5.90 20.61 -7.70
CA ALA A 230 5.68 21.37 -8.93
C ALA A 230 6.80 22.40 -9.17
N ASP A 231 7.32 23.04 -8.13
CA ASP A 231 8.41 24.01 -8.25
C ASP A 231 9.76 23.33 -8.55
N VAL A 232 10.04 22.18 -7.92
CA VAL A 232 11.21 21.35 -8.24
C VAL A 232 11.15 20.86 -9.68
N LEU A 233 9.99 20.35 -10.11
CA LEU A 233 9.78 19.88 -11.48
C LEU A 233 9.89 21.04 -12.47
N ARG A 234 9.28 22.19 -12.18
CA ARG A 234 9.37 23.39 -13.02
C ARG A 234 10.82 23.83 -13.18
N LYS A 235 11.58 23.89 -12.08
CA LYS A 235 13.01 24.23 -12.13
C LYS A 235 13.81 23.23 -12.97
N ALA A 236 13.55 21.93 -12.83
CA ALA A 236 14.21 20.91 -13.65
C ALA A 236 13.84 21.03 -15.13
N LEU A 237 12.58 21.36 -15.45
CA LEU A 237 12.10 21.61 -16.81
C LEU A 237 12.74 22.88 -17.40
N ASP A 238 12.87 23.95 -16.60
CA ASP A 238 13.56 25.18 -16.98
C ASP A 238 15.05 24.89 -17.29
N GLU A 239 15.72 24.12 -16.44
CA GLU A 239 17.13 23.70 -16.63
C GLU A 239 17.33 22.82 -17.87
N LEU A 240 16.31 22.06 -18.25
CA LEU A 240 16.32 21.21 -19.45
C LEU A 240 15.82 21.94 -20.71
N GLU A 241 15.50 23.24 -20.61
CA GLU A 241 14.88 24.03 -21.69
C GLU A 241 13.57 23.41 -22.23
N LEU A 242 12.88 22.63 -21.39
CA LEU A 242 11.60 22.00 -21.70
C LEU A 242 10.41 22.87 -21.26
N ALA A 243 10.69 24.03 -20.64
CA ALA A 243 9.71 25.00 -20.20
C ALA A 243 9.28 25.96 -21.32
N SER A 244 8.73 25.40 -22.41
CA SER A 244 7.99 26.11 -23.46
C SER A 244 7.27 25.03 -24.29
N ASP A 245 5.95 24.98 -24.46
CA ASP A 245 4.99 26.07 -24.64
C ASP A 245 3.72 25.88 -23.80
N ASP A 246 3.01 26.99 -23.57
CA ASP A 246 1.70 27.13 -22.91
C ASP A 246 0.53 26.37 -23.60
N GLU A 247 0.81 25.41 -24.49
CA GLU A 247 -0.17 24.42 -24.98
C GLU A 247 -0.18 23.22 -24.03
N SER A 248 -0.63 23.44 -22.81
CA SER A 248 -1.02 22.34 -21.94
C SER A 248 -2.23 21.62 -22.56
N VAL A 249 -2.04 20.33 -22.82
CA VAL A 249 -2.99 19.40 -23.44
C VAL A 249 -4.27 19.32 -22.58
N SER A 250 -5.23 20.22 -22.84
CA SER A 250 -6.61 20.09 -22.38
C SER A 250 -7.44 19.33 -23.42
N ALA A 251 -7.08 18.09 -23.73
CA ALA A 251 -7.96 17.11 -24.37
C ALA A 251 -7.20 15.80 -24.58
N VAL A 252 -7.46 14.80 -23.72
CA VAL A 252 -8.01 13.47 -24.07
C VAL A 252 -8.65 12.87 -22.82
#